data_AF-A0A818NKF1-F1
#
_entry.id   AF-A0A818NKF1-F1
#
_cell.length_a   1.000
_cell.length_b   1.000
_cell.length_c   1.000
_cell.angle_alpha   90.00
_cell.angle_beta   90.00
_cell.angle_gamma   90.00
#
_symmetry.space_group_name_H-M   'P 1'
#
loop_
_entity.id
_entity.type
_entity.pdbx_description
1 polymer ?
#
loop_
_entity_poly.entity_id
_entity_poly.type
_entity_poly.pdbx_seq_one_letter_code
_entity_poly.pdbx_strand_id
1 'polypeptide(L)'
;MAKEMNGDEATENKDQFWESYVRKYTITICHPIGTCKMGKEEDPMAVVTPDTRVKGVKDLRVVDASIIPNTISGSTNIPTVAIAERAADLIKNND
;
A
#
# COMPACT_ATOMS: atom_id res chain seq x y z
N MET A 1 8.58 24.74 16.86
CA MET A 1 8.78 23.47 17.60
C MET A 1 10.07 22.73 17.24
N ALA A 2 10.75 23.07 16.14
CA ALA A 2 12.11 22.58 15.82
C ALA A 2 13.24 23.52 16.28
N LYS A 3 13.00 24.35 17.32
CA LYS A 3 13.96 25.37 17.76
C LYS A 3 14.65 25.05 19.10
N GLU A 4 14.51 23.82 19.58
CA GLU A 4 15.19 23.34 20.81
C GLU A 4 15.76 21.93 20.63
N MET A 5 16.46 21.68 19.52
CA MET A 5 17.29 20.48 19.39
C MET A 5 18.70 20.93 19.03
N ASN A 6 19.35 21.63 19.98
CA ASN A 6 20.79 21.85 19.95
C ASN A 6 21.47 20.48 19.95
N GLY A 7 22.23 20.19 18.90
CA GLY A 7 22.80 18.88 18.57
C GLY A 7 23.96 18.41 19.44
N ASP A 8 24.06 18.88 20.69
CA ASP A 8 25.21 18.60 21.56
C ASP A 8 24.87 17.85 22.87
N GLU A 9 23.61 17.47 23.11
CA GLU A 9 23.22 16.60 24.23
C GLU A 9 22.66 15.26 23.74
N ALA A 10 23.53 14.47 23.11
CA ALA A 10 23.34 13.01 22.96
C ALA A 10 24.67 12.30 23.22
N THR A 11 25.14 12.45 24.45
CA THR A 11 26.13 11.60 25.10
C THR A 11 25.61 10.16 25.14
N GLU A 12 26.43 9.24 24.60
CA GLU A 12 26.27 7.78 24.50
C GLU A 12 25.09 7.24 23.65
N ASN A 13 25.48 6.65 22.52
CA ASN A 13 24.72 5.83 21.57
C ASN A 13 23.60 6.52 20.74
N LYS A 14 24.02 7.21 19.67
CA LYS A 14 23.13 7.86 18.67
C LYS A 14 22.07 6.93 18.07
N ASP A 15 22.35 5.63 17.95
CA ASP A 15 21.39 4.67 17.38
C ASP A 15 20.18 4.48 18.29
N GLN A 16 20.39 4.40 19.61
CA GLN A 16 19.31 4.27 20.60
C GLN A 16 18.42 5.52 20.64
N PHE A 17 19.03 6.70 20.46
CA PHE A 17 18.29 7.95 20.32
C PHE A 17 17.39 7.92 19.08
N TRP A 18 17.94 7.63 17.90
CA TRP A 18 17.16 7.60 16.65
C TRP A 18 16.09 6.51 16.65
N GLU A 19 16.36 5.34 17.23
CA GLU A 19 15.36 4.29 17.40
C GLU A 19 14.16 4.79 18.23
N SER A 20 14.44 5.39 19.39
CA SER A 20 13.41 5.94 20.27
C SER A 20 12.61 7.05 19.59
N TYR A 21 13.29 7.90 18.82
CA TYR A 21 12.67 8.98 18.06
C TYR A 21 11.71 8.44 16.99
N VAL A 22 12.16 7.49 16.16
CA VAL A 22 11.32 6.86 15.12
C VAL A 22 10.12 6.17 15.75
N ARG A 23 10.29 5.42 16.85
CA ARG A 23 9.18 4.74 17.53
C ARG A 23 8.10 5.71 18.05
N LYS A 24 8.51 6.89 18.52
CA LYS A 24 7.60 7.86 19.14
C LYS A 24 6.89 8.76 18.12
N TYR A 25 7.56 9.10 17.02
CA TYR A 25 7.10 10.15 16.10
C TYR A 25 6.69 9.63 14.72
N THR A 26 6.80 8.32 14.44
CA THR A 26 6.31 7.74 13.18
C THR A 26 4.80 7.89 13.07
N ILE A 27 4.36 8.35 11.90
CA ILE A 27 2.94 8.45 11.53
C ILE A 27 2.72 7.79 10.16
N THR A 28 1.46 7.47 9.87
CA THR A 28 1.09 7.12 8.50
C THR A 28 1.05 8.37 7.63
N ILE A 29 1.47 8.23 6.38
CA ILE A 29 1.23 9.22 5.32
C ILE A 29 -0.01 8.86 4.48
N CYS A 30 -0.90 8.02 5.02
CA CYS A 30 -2.22 7.69 4.46
C CYS A 30 -2.20 7.01 3.07
N HIS A 31 -1.27 6.09 2.84
CA HIS A 31 -1.19 5.28 1.62
C HIS A 31 -1.40 3.77 1.89
N PRO A 32 -2.56 3.33 2.43
CA PRO A 32 -2.83 1.91 2.66
C PRO A 32 -3.06 1.16 1.34
N ILE A 33 -2.56 -0.08 1.27
CA ILE A 33 -2.69 -0.99 0.13
C ILE A 33 -2.73 -2.46 0.59
N GLY A 34 -3.06 -3.38 -0.32
CA GLY A 34 -2.75 -4.81 -0.18
C GLY A 34 -3.73 -5.68 0.61
N THR A 35 -4.79 -5.13 1.21
CA THR A 35 -5.77 -5.89 1.99
C THR A 35 -6.62 -6.84 1.14
N CYS A 36 -6.76 -6.58 -0.16
CA CYS A 36 -7.39 -7.48 -1.14
C CYS A 36 -6.39 -7.89 -2.22
N LYS A 37 -5.18 -8.31 -1.81
CA LYS A 37 -4.04 -8.64 -2.65
C LYS A 37 -4.43 -9.29 -4.00
N MET A 38 -4.02 -8.66 -5.10
CA MET A 38 -4.05 -9.26 -6.42
C MET A 38 -2.95 -10.32 -6.55
N GLY A 39 -3.29 -11.49 -7.10
CA GLY A 39 -2.32 -12.55 -7.36
C GLY A 39 -2.83 -13.58 -8.35
N LYS A 40 -2.01 -14.60 -8.62
CA LYS A 40 -2.38 -15.71 -9.49
C LYS A 40 -3.49 -16.55 -8.85
N GLU A 41 -4.21 -17.34 -9.65
CA GLU A 41 -5.28 -18.22 -9.16
C GLU A 41 -4.75 -19.20 -8.11
N GLU A 42 -3.51 -19.66 -8.27
CA GLU A 42 -2.85 -20.61 -7.36
C GLU A 42 -2.25 -19.96 -6.11
N ASP A 43 -2.20 -18.62 -6.03
CA ASP A 43 -1.69 -17.92 -4.84
C ASP A 43 -2.73 -18.02 -3.70
N PRO A 44 -2.43 -18.74 -2.60
CA PRO A 44 -3.38 -18.92 -1.49
C PRO A 44 -3.64 -17.63 -0.71
N MET A 45 -2.77 -16.63 -0.84
CA MET A 45 -2.92 -15.32 -0.19
C MET A 45 -3.60 -14.28 -1.09
N ALA A 46 -3.88 -14.60 -2.36
CA ALA A 46 -4.59 -13.70 -3.25
C ALA A 46 -6.08 -13.64 -2.89
N VAL A 47 -6.65 -12.44 -2.96
CA VAL A 47 -8.09 -12.20 -2.80
C VAL A 47 -8.74 -11.94 -4.16
N VAL A 48 -8.01 -11.28 -5.07
CA VAL A 48 -8.45 -11.06 -6.45
C VAL A 48 -7.46 -11.61 -7.46
N THR A 49 -7.96 -11.98 -8.62
CA THR A 49 -7.19 -12.38 -9.80
C THR A 49 -6.64 -11.16 -10.57
N PRO A 50 -5.73 -11.32 -11.55
CA PRO A 50 -5.15 -10.20 -12.30
C PRO A 50 -6.15 -9.40 -13.13
N ASP A 51 -7.32 -9.97 -13.41
CA ASP A 51 -8.47 -9.30 -14.02
C ASP A 51 -9.43 -8.72 -12.96
N THR A 52 -8.97 -8.51 -11.73
CA THR A 52 -9.69 -7.86 -10.62
C THR A 52 -10.95 -8.58 -10.12
N ARG A 53 -11.18 -9.84 -10.49
CA ARG A 53 -12.32 -10.63 -9.99
C ARG A 53 -12.01 -11.21 -8.62
N VAL A 54 -13.02 -11.25 -7.74
CA VAL A 54 -12.87 -11.84 -6.41
C VAL A 54 -12.84 -13.37 -6.53
N LYS A 55 -11.82 -13.99 -5.95
CA LYS A 55 -11.67 -15.44 -6.00
C LYS A 55 -12.85 -16.13 -5.31
N GLY A 56 -13.45 -17.10 -5.99
CA GLY A 56 -14.59 -17.88 -5.48
C GLY A 56 -15.93 -17.15 -5.45
N VAL A 57 -16.01 -15.89 -5.91
CA VAL A 57 -17.26 -15.12 -5.95
C VAL A 57 -17.58 -14.73 -7.39
N LYS A 58 -18.80 -15.01 -7.83
CA LYS A 58 -19.26 -14.64 -9.17
C LYS A 58 -19.65 -13.17 -9.23
N ASP A 59 -19.41 -12.55 -10.38
CA ASP A 59 -19.86 -11.19 -10.72
C ASP A 59 -19.46 -10.08 -9.73
N LEU A 60 -18.35 -10.29 -9.00
CA LEU A 60 -17.79 -9.32 -8.06
C LEU A 60 -16.34 -9.00 -8.41
N ARG A 61 -16.03 -7.70 -8.43
CA ARG A 61 -14.68 -7.17 -8.64
C ARG A 61 -14.33 -6.17 -7.54
N VAL A 62 -13.03 -6.05 -7.22
CA VAL A 62 -12.50 -4.98 -6.36
C VAL A 62 -11.53 -4.14 -7.18
N VAL A 63 -11.78 -2.84 -7.24
CA VAL A 63 -11.02 -1.90 -8.07
C VAL A 63 -10.66 -0.66 -7.24
N ASP A 64 -9.68 -0.82 -6.38
CA ASP A 64 -9.09 0.26 -5.58
C ASP A 64 -7.65 -0.09 -5.16
N ALA A 65 -7.04 0.72 -4.30
CA ALA A 65 -5.67 0.51 -3.84
C ALA A 65 -5.46 -0.79 -3.03
N SER A 66 -6.52 -1.40 -2.50
CA SER A 66 -6.44 -2.63 -1.69
C SER A 66 -5.90 -3.82 -2.47
N ILE A 67 -6.02 -3.81 -3.80
CA ILE A 67 -5.56 -4.92 -4.65
C ILE A 67 -4.06 -4.84 -4.99
N ILE A 68 -3.41 -3.70 -4.74
CA ILE A 68 -1.98 -3.50 -5.04
C ILE A 68 -1.16 -4.41 -4.12
N PRO A 69 -0.43 -5.42 -4.66
CA PRO A 69 0.13 -6.49 -3.84
C PRO A 69 1.41 -6.12 -3.11
N ASN A 70 2.12 -5.07 -3.53
CA ASN A 70 3.38 -4.62 -2.95
C ASN A 70 3.47 -3.10 -2.94
N THR A 71 4.19 -2.54 -1.96
CA THR A 71 4.44 -1.10 -1.85
C THR A 71 5.12 -0.57 -3.11
N ILE A 72 4.55 0.47 -3.70
CA ILE A 72 5.12 1.15 -4.85
C ILE A 72 5.96 2.36 -4.41
N SER A 73 6.93 2.74 -5.24
CA SER A 73 7.65 4.00 -5.06
C SER A 73 6.80 5.14 -5.62
N GLY A 74 6.15 5.91 -4.75
CA GLY A 74 5.32 7.05 -5.13
C GLY A 74 4.00 7.13 -4.35
N SER A 75 3.17 8.12 -4.68
CA SER A 75 1.82 8.22 -4.11
C SER A 75 0.91 7.16 -4.71
N THR A 76 0.05 6.57 -3.87
CA THR A 76 -0.87 5.50 -4.27
C THR A 76 -2.04 5.97 -5.12
N ASN A 77 -2.24 7.28 -5.31
CA ASN A 77 -3.27 7.80 -6.20
C ASN A 77 -3.03 7.38 -7.66
N ILE A 78 -1.81 7.54 -8.17
CA ILE A 78 -1.45 7.23 -9.55
C ILE A 78 -1.68 5.76 -9.90
N PRO A 79 -1.14 4.77 -9.16
CA PRO A 79 -1.40 3.37 -9.48
C PRO A 79 -2.88 3.01 -9.33
N THR A 80 -3.61 3.62 -8.38
CA THR A 80 -5.04 3.36 -8.21
C THR A 80 -5.83 3.79 -9.44
N VAL A 81 -5.55 4.99 -9.96
CA VAL A 81 -6.17 5.47 -11.21
C VAL A 81 -5.80 4.56 -12.39
N ALA A 82 -4.51 4.21 -12.53
CA ALA A 82 -4.07 3.34 -13.63
C ALA A 82 -4.73 1.94 -13.60
N ILE A 83 -4.90 1.36 -12.40
CA ILE A 83 -5.63 0.11 -12.19
C ILE A 83 -7.10 0.28 -12.55
N ALA A 84 -7.73 1.37 -12.12
CA ALA A 84 -9.14 1.65 -12.40
C ALA A 84 -9.41 1.80 -13.90
N GLU A 85 -8.53 2.49 -14.64
CA GLU A 85 -8.61 2.60 -16.10
C GLU A 85 -8.55 1.23 -16.77
N ARG A 86 -7.55 0.40 -16.41
CA ARG A 86 -7.43 -0.96 -16.95
C ARG A 86 -8.64 -1.83 -16.59
N ALA A 87 -9.13 -1.75 -15.36
CA ALA A 87 -10.30 -2.51 -14.93
C ALA A 87 -11.57 -2.07 -15.68
N ALA A 88 -11.72 -0.78 -15.97
CA ALA A 88 -12.84 -0.28 -16.76
C ALA A 88 -12.85 -0.90 -18.18
N ASP A 89 -11.68 -1.05 -18.82
CA ASP A 89 -11.57 -1.73 -20.11
C ASP A 89 -11.97 -3.21 -20.01
N LEU A 90 -11.48 -3.93 -19.01
CA LEU A 90 -11.85 -5.33 -18.77
C LEU A 90 -13.37 -5.50 -18.54
N ILE A 91 -13.98 -4.59 -17.78
CA ILE A 91 -15.41 -4.60 -17.49
C ILE A 91 -16.23 -4.32 -18.76
N LYS A 92 -15.84 -3.33 -19.57
CA LYS A 92 -16.55 -2.97 -20.81
C LYS A 92 -16.45 -4.06 -21.88
N ASN A 93 -15.31 -4.76 -21.94
CA ASN A 93 -15.06 -5.77 -22.96
C ASN A 93 -15.66 -7.15 -22.62
N ASN A 94 -16.35 -7.29 -21.46
CA ASN A 94 -16.92 -8.56 -20.98
C ASN A 94 -15.91 -9.74 -20.99
N ASP A 95 -14.63 -9.46 -20.75
CA ASP A 95 -13.62 -10.48 -20.47
C ASP A 95 -13.70 -10.95 -19.00
#